data_AF-A0A961JVW6-F1
#
_entry.id   AF-A0A961JVW6-F1
#
_cell.length_a   1.000
_cell.length_b   1.000
_cell.length_c   1.000
_cell.angle_alpha   90.00
_cell.angle_beta   90.00
_cell.angle_gamma   90.00
#
_symmetry.space_group_name_H-M   'P 1'
#
loop_
_entity.id
_entity.type
_entity.pdbx_description
1 polymer ?
#
loop_
_entity_poly.entity_id
_entity_poly.type
_entity_poly.pdbx_seq_one_letter_code
_entity_poly.pdbx_strand_id
1 'polypeptide(L)' 'MKIVEIDTGLFPDAPRVDTALTTLEPTHEVARFDARALDPNDDPAWEEIATAVLGADLIVTL' A
#
# COMPACT_ATOMS: atom_id res chain seq x y z
N MET A 1 -4.36 11.54 7.69
CA MET A 1 -4.96 10.22 7.39
C MET A 1 -3.84 9.22 7.30
N LYS A 2 -4.10 7.99 7.70
CA LYS A 2 -3.23 6.85 7.43
C LYS A 2 -3.64 6.23 6.10
N ILE A 3 -2.81 6.41 5.09
CA ILE A 3 -2.99 5.86 3.75
C ILE A 3 -2.10 4.63 3.64
N VAL A 4 -2.65 3.52 3.15
CA VAL A 4 -1.90 2.30 2.87
C VAL A 4 -1.88 2.09 1.36
N GLU A 5 -0.69 2.01 0.80
CA GLU A 5 -0.43 1.60 -0.58
C GLU A 5 -0.01 0.12 -0.59
N ILE A 6 -0.67 -0.68 -1.42
CA ILE A 6 -0.33 -2.07 -1.68
C ILE A 6 -0.02 -2.20 -3.17
N ASP A 7 1.26 -2.34 -3.52
CA ASP A 7 1.70 -2.61 -4.89
C ASP A 7 1.49 -4.09 -5.20
N THR A 8 0.44 -4.39 -5.96
CA THR A 8 0.14 -5.71 -6.51
C THR A 8 0.71 -5.91 -7.91
N GLY A 9 1.20 -4.83 -8.55
CA GLY A 9 1.68 -4.83 -9.94
C GLY A 9 0.58 -5.01 -10.97
N LEU A 10 -0.69 -4.81 -10.60
CA LEU A 10 -1.86 -5.06 -11.45
C LEU A 10 -2.56 -3.76 -11.88
N PHE A 11 -2.23 -2.60 -11.30
CA PHE A 11 -2.89 -1.35 -11.63
C PHE A 11 -2.31 -0.72 -12.90
N PRO A 12 -3.12 -0.43 -13.94
CA PRO A 12 -2.64 -0.01 -15.24
C PRO A 12 -1.89 1.34 -15.28
N ASP A 13 -2.20 2.25 -14.35
CA ASP A 13 -1.60 3.61 -14.28
C ASP A 13 -0.92 3.85 -12.93
N ALA A 14 -0.13 2.86 -12.47
CA ALA A 14 0.59 2.93 -11.20
C ALA A 14 1.46 4.20 -11.05
N PRO A 15 2.21 4.67 -12.07
CA PRO A 15 3.06 5.86 -11.93
C PRO A 15 2.29 7.14 -11.57
N ARG A 16 1.05 7.28 -12.09
CA ARG A 16 0.22 8.44 -11.78
C ARG A 16 -0.27 8.42 -10.34
N VAL A 17 -0.66 7.24 -9.85
CA VAL A 17 -1.14 7.09 -8.47
C VAL A 17 0.01 7.24 -7.48
N ASP A 18 1.18 6.67 -7.79
CA ASP A 18 2.42 6.88 -7.01
C ASP A 18 2.75 8.38 -6.87
N THR A 19 2.73 9.12 -8.00
CA THR A 19 2.91 10.59 -7.99
C THR A 19 1.89 11.31 -7.10
N ALA A 20 0.62 10.87 -7.13
CA ALA A 20 -0.42 11.45 -6.28
C ALA A 20 -0.17 11.15 -4.80
N LEU A 21 0.27 9.94 -4.46
CA LEU A 21 0.62 9.55 -3.10
C LEU A 21 1.83 10.32 -2.57
N THR A 22 2.91 10.46 -3.36
CA THR A 22 4.08 11.30 -3.01
C THR A 22 3.67 12.74 -2.71
N THR A 23 2.70 13.28 -3.44
CA THR A 23 2.20 14.65 -3.22
C THR A 23 1.46 14.79 -1.88
N LEU A 24 0.89 13.70 -1.36
CA LEU A 24 0.12 13.68 -0.11
C LEU A 24 0.96 13.40 1.14
N GLU A 25 2.14 12.79 1.01
CA GLU A 25 3.06 12.48 2.12
C GLU A 25 3.37 13.64 3.07
N PRO A 26 3.50 14.91 2.62
CA PRO A 26 3.78 16.01 3.56
C PRO A 26 2.66 16.25 4.57
N THR A 27 1.44 15.79 4.28
CA THR A 27 0.24 16.06 5.09
C THR A 27 -0.39 14.79 5.67
N HIS A 28 -0.03 13.61 5.14
CA HIS A 28 -0.62 12.32 5.49
C HIS A 28 0.46 11.26 5.69
N GLU A 29 0.17 10.29 6.55
CA GLU A 29 1.04 9.13 6.71
C GLU A 29 0.76 8.16 5.55
N VAL A 30 1.79 7.77 4.81
CA VAL A 30 1.69 6.81 3.70
C VAL A 30 2.56 5.60 4.03
N ALA A 31 1.94 4.45 4.28
CA ALA A 31 2.63 3.17 4.46
C ALA A 31 2.56 2.38 3.14
N ARG A 32 3.68 1.77 2.73
CA ARG A 32 3.80 1.06 1.45
C ARG A 32 4.19 -0.39 1.62
N PHE A 33 3.51 -1.26 0.88
CA PHE A 33 3.76 -2.70 0.86
C PHE A 33 3.88 -3.20 -0.57
N ASP A 34 4.95 -3.94 -0.87
CA ASP A 34 5.12 -4.62 -2.17
C ASP A 34 4.59 -6.06 -2.06
N ALA A 35 3.40 -6.29 -2.61
CA ALA A 35 2.75 -7.60 -2.63
C ALA A 35 3.10 -8.42 -3.89
N ARG A 36 3.85 -7.88 -4.85
CA ARG A 36 4.19 -8.59 -6.11
C ARG A 36 5.08 -9.80 -5.87
N ALA A 37 5.94 -9.72 -4.87
CA ALA A 37 6.94 -10.72 -4.54
C ALA A 37 6.62 -11.50 -3.25
N LEU A 38 5.47 -11.25 -2.63
CA LEU A 38 5.11 -11.96 -1.39
C LEU A 38 4.80 -13.43 -1.70
N ASP A 39 5.40 -14.33 -0.92
CA ASP A 39 4.99 -15.73 -0.91
C ASP A 39 3.56 -15.82 -0.34
N PRO A 40 2.62 -16.53 -0.99
CA PRO A 40 1.28 -16.76 -0.45
C PRO A 40 1.25 -17.41 0.94
N ASN A 41 2.34 -18.06 1.37
CA ASN A 41 2.46 -18.72 2.67
C ASN A 41 3.33 -17.93 3.68
N ASP A 42 3.71 -16.69 3.37
CA ASP A 42 4.41 -15.80 4.30
C ASP A 42 3.41 -15.16 5.27
N ASP A 43 2.89 -15.97 6.20
CA ASP A 43 1.91 -15.54 7.21
C ASP A 43 2.34 -14.25 7.94
N PRO A 44 3.60 -14.08 8.40
CA PRO A 44 4.04 -12.84 9.03
C PRO A 44 3.91 -11.60 8.13
N ALA A 45 4.34 -11.69 6.86
CA ALA A 45 4.24 -10.56 5.95
C ALA A 45 2.77 -10.20 5.63
N TRP A 46 1.91 -11.22 5.49
CA TRP A 46 0.47 -11.01 5.30
C TRP A 46 -0.20 -10.43 6.56
N GLU A 47 0.24 -10.83 7.76
CA GLU A 47 -0.26 -10.27 9.02
C GLU A 47 0.13 -8.79 9.18
N GLU A 48 1.34 -8.41 8.75
CA GLU A 48 1.78 -7.00 8.73
C GLU A 48 0.89 -6.14 7.81
N ILE A 49 0.67 -6.61 6.58
CA ILE A 49 -0.20 -5.93 5.60
C ILE A 49 -1.64 -5.84 6.14
N ALA A 50 -2.17 -6.94 6.68
CA ALA A 50 -3.52 -6.97 7.25
C ALA A 50 -3.67 -5.99 8.41
N THR A 51 -2.68 -5.92 9.30
CA THR A 51 -2.67 -4.96 10.42
C THR A 51 -2.64 -3.52 9.93
N ALA A 52 -1.84 -3.22 8.90
CA ALA A 52 -1.78 -1.90 8.30
C ALA A 52 -3.13 -1.50 7.67
N VAL A 53 -3.74 -2.41 6.91
CA VAL A 53 -5.05 -2.26 6.28
C VAL A 53 -6.15 -1.99 7.31
N LEU A 54 -6.19 -2.74 8.41
CA LEU A 54 -7.19 -2.56 9.46
C LEU A 54 -7.10 -1.21 10.17
N GLY A 55 -5.92 -0.58 10.16
CA GLY A 55 -5.71 0.75 10.73
C GLY A 55 -5.77 1.90 9.73
N ALA A 56 -6.03 1.63 8.44
CA ALA A 56 -5.98 2.63 7.39
C ALA A 56 -7.29 3.45 7.30
N ASP A 57 -7.16 4.75 7.04
CA ASP A 57 -8.29 5.60 6.64
C ASP A 57 -8.57 5.46 5.13
N LEU A 58 -7.55 5.11 4.34
CA LEU A 58 -7.63 4.92 2.89
C LEU A 58 -6.66 3.82 2.45
N ILE A 59 -7.14 2.92 1.60
CA ILE A 59 -6.33 1.84 1.00
C ILE A 59 -6.28 2.09 -0.50
N VAL A 60 -5.08 2.06 -1.06
CA VAL A 60 -4.80 2.23 -2.49
C VAL A 60 -4.02 1.01 -2.97
N THR A 61 -4.49 0.38 -4.05
CA THR A 61 -3.84 -0.78 -4.65
C THR A 61 -3.21 -0.39 -5.99
N LEU A 62 -1.91 -0.63 -6.15
CA LEU A 62 -1.15 -0.44 -7.40
C LEU A 62 -0.88 -1.77 -8.10
#